data_AF-A0AAV6BAA8-F1
#
_entry.id   AF-A0AAV6BAA8-F1
#
_cell.length_a   1.000
_cell.length_b   1.000
_cell.length_c   1.000
_cell.angle_alpha   90.00
_cell.angle_beta   90.00
_cell.angle_gamma   90.00
#
_symmetry.space_group_name_H-M   'P 1'
#
loop_
_entity.id
_entity.type
_entity.pdbx_description
1 polymer ?
#
loop_
_entity_poly.entity_id
_entity_poly.type
_entity_poly.pdbx_seq_one_letter_code
_entity_poly.pdbx_strand_id
1 'polypeptide(L)'
;MAKVQKTSSGSSGRSKASSKSASKSKKKNVLPVPPPQRGGVEMVDPLVRAQMKLYEEAMGLFHQQKFQRSKQELEKVLEGPSKELADRARTHLRIVEQRMKPSSEQNPKSPEEHYQRGVAMMNLGRWDEARESLEKARKLAPKLDHIHYALAALDCLTGEADSAMANLKIAIDLRPANRFHARNDEDFAFLQEDPRFTELLYPEKDGYAG
;
A
#
# COMPACT_ATOMS: atom_id res chain seq x y z
N MET A 1 73.96 7.42 1.40
CA MET A 1 74.04 6.94 0.01
C MET A 1 73.36 7.96 -0.90
N ALA A 2 73.98 8.23 -2.04
CA ALA A 2 73.73 9.37 -2.90
C ALA A 2 72.67 9.12 -4.00
N LYS A 3 71.94 10.19 -4.38
CA LYS A 3 71.54 10.64 -5.74
C LYS A 3 70.38 11.63 -5.58
N VAL A 4 70.52 12.94 -5.79
CA VAL A 4 70.75 13.68 -7.04
C VAL A 4 69.60 13.50 -8.05
N GLN A 5 68.77 14.54 -8.21
CA GLN A 5 68.40 15.20 -9.49
C GLN A 5 67.41 16.36 -9.21
N LYS A 6 67.88 17.61 -9.35
CA LYS A 6 67.60 18.57 -10.45
C LYS A 6 66.18 19.18 -10.40
N THR A 7 65.98 20.45 -10.01
CA THR A 7 66.15 21.73 -10.78
C THR A 7 65.39 21.68 -12.12
N SER A 8 64.59 22.65 -12.57
CA SER A 8 64.50 24.10 -12.30
C SER A 8 63.31 24.72 -13.05
N SER A 9 62.95 25.94 -12.63
CA SER A 9 62.49 27.13 -13.37
C SER A 9 62.26 27.05 -14.90
N GLY A 10 61.42 27.88 -15.52
CA GLY A 10 60.82 29.12 -15.07
C GLY A 10 60.18 29.86 -16.25
N SER A 11 59.64 31.03 -15.92
CA SER A 11 59.03 32.02 -16.82
C SER A 11 59.95 32.52 -17.93
N SER A 12 59.35 33.06 -19.00
CA SER A 12 59.41 34.49 -19.38
C SER A 12 59.59 34.75 -20.89
N GLY A 13 59.07 35.91 -21.33
CA GLY A 13 59.50 36.62 -22.55
C GLY A 13 58.52 36.53 -23.72
N ARG A 14 57.60 37.48 -23.97
CA ARG A 14 57.74 38.90 -24.40
C ARG A 14 58.21 39.05 -25.86
N SER A 15 57.40 39.72 -26.69
CA SER A 15 57.76 40.68 -27.78
C SER A 15 56.48 41.18 -28.47
N LYS A 16 56.10 42.48 -28.34
CA LYS A 16 56.27 43.61 -29.30
C LYS A 16 55.49 43.43 -30.63
N ALA A 17 54.82 44.41 -31.26
CA ALA A 17 54.54 45.82 -31.02
C ALA A 17 53.56 46.35 -32.11
N SER A 18 52.90 47.51 -31.86
CA SER A 18 52.49 48.57 -32.83
C SER A 18 51.41 48.23 -33.90
N SER A 19 50.42 49.04 -34.29
CA SER A 19 50.14 50.49 -34.27
C SER A 19 48.63 50.77 -34.49
N LYS A 20 48.22 52.02 -34.22
CA LYS A 20 46.86 52.61 -34.32
C LYS A 20 46.27 52.64 -35.74
N SER A 21 44.94 52.49 -35.86
CA SER A 21 44.09 53.45 -36.61
C SER A 21 42.61 53.29 -36.26
N ALA A 22 41.89 54.41 -36.27
CA ALA A 22 40.47 54.52 -35.96
C ALA A 22 39.60 54.39 -37.23
N SER A 23 38.39 53.85 -37.09
CA SER A 23 37.13 54.52 -37.44
C SER A 23 36.01 53.59 -37.97
N LYS A 24 34.81 53.86 -37.44
CA LYS A 24 33.49 53.86 -38.08
C LYS A 24 32.77 52.53 -38.41
N SER A 25 31.57 52.46 -37.80
CA SER A 25 30.29 52.06 -38.41
C SER A 25 29.84 50.60 -38.32
N LYS A 26 28.87 50.33 -37.44
CA LYS A 26 27.45 50.16 -37.82
C LYS A 26 26.61 49.78 -36.60
N LYS A 27 25.58 50.59 -36.33
CA LYS A 27 24.45 50.25 -35.45
C LYS A 27 23.89 48.89 -35.91
N LYS A 28 23.95 47.86 -35.07
CA LYS A 28 23.09 46.68 -35.23
C LYS A 28 21.81 46.94 -34.44
N ASN A 29 20.70 47.02 -35.17
CA ASN A 29 19.34 46.99 -34.64
C ASN A 29 19.23 45.80 -33.67
N VAL A 30 19.04 46.10 -32.39
CA VAL A 30 18.57 45.12 -31.41
C VAL A 30 17.07 45.00 -31.64
N LEU A 31 16.63 43.87 -32.20
CA LEU A 31 15.22 43.52 -32.26
C LEU A 31 14.68 43.44 -30.82
N PRO A 32 13.47 43.95 -30.53
CA PRO A 32 12.90 43.85 -29.20
C PRO A 32 12.68 42.37 -28.86
N VAL A 33 13.17 41.98 -27.67
CA VAL A 33 12.90 40.66 -27.08
C VAL A 33 11.38 40.54 -26.91
N PRO A 34 10.73 39.46 -27.41
CA PRO A 34 9.30 39.29 -27.20
C PRO A 34 9.01 39.14 -25.70
N PRO A 35 7.88 39.67 -25.21
CA PRO A 35 7.53 39.60 -23.80
C PRO A 35 7.38 38.14 -23.35
N PRO A 36 7.64 37.83 -22.06
CA PRO A 36 7.46 36.49 -21.55
C PRO A 36 6.01 36.08 -21.77
N GLN A 37 5.80 35.00 -22.52
CA GLN A 37 4.50 34.38 -22.67
C GLN A 37 4.03 33.99 -21.26
N ARG A 38 3.10 34.78 -20.70
CA ARG A 38 2.37 34.38 -19.49
C ARG A 38 1.73 33.05 -19.81
N GLY A 39 2.20 31.99 -19.14
CA GLY A 39 1.69 30.65 -19.27
C GLY A 39 0.17 30.68 -19.16
N GLY A 40 -0.49 30.42 -20.29
CA GLY A 40 -1.90 30.09 -20.28
C GLY A 40 -2.06 28.88 -19.37
N VAL A 41 -3.08 28.91 -18.52
CA VAL A 41 -3.55 27.73 -17.81
C VAL A 41 -3.66 26.63 -18.88
N GLU A 42 -2.80 25.60 -18.81
CA GLU A 42 -2.89 24.46 -19.72
C GLU A 42 -4.29 23.89 -19.53
N MET A 43 -5.19 24.20 -20.47
CA MET A 43 -6.51 23.62 -20.48
C MET A 43 -6.30 22.14 -20.77
N VAL A 44 -6.28 21.33 -19.72
CA VAL A 44 -6.21 19.87 -19.85
C VAL A 44 -7.28 19.45 -20.85
N ASP A 45 -6.85 18.79 -21.93
CA ASP A 45 -7.70 18.34 -23.03
C ASP A 45 -9.02 17.76 -22.47
N PRO A 46 -10.20 18.17 -22.96
CA PRO A 46 -11.49 17.64 -22.51
C PRO A 46 -11.53 16.10 -22.44
N LEU A 47 -10.85 15.41 -23.36
CA LEU A 47 -10.73 13.95 -23.36
C LEU A 47 -9.86 13.44 -22.21
N VAL A 48 -8.75 14.11 -21.89
CA VAL A 48 -7.92 13.79 -20.71
C VAL A 48 -8.68 14.07 -19.42
N ARG A 49 -9.47 15.16 -19.35
CA ARG A 49 -10.34 15.44 -18.20
C ARG A 49 -11.42 14.37 -18.03
N ALA A 50 -12.03 13.89 -19.11
CA ALA A 50 -12.98 12.79 -19.05
C ALA A 50 -12.32 11.49 -18.57
N GLN A 51 -11.12 11.18 -19.08
CA GLN A 51 -10.31 10.04 -18.64
C GLN A 51 -9.95 10.13 -17.15
N MET A 52 -9.61 11.32 -16.63
CA MET A 52 -9.36 11.52 -15.19
C MET A 52 -10.59 11.22 -14.35
N LYS A 53 -11.79 11.66 -14.76
CA LYS A 53 -13.03 11.36 -14.03
C LYS A 53 -13.33 9.87 -13.95
N LEU A 54 -13.13 9.14 -15.05
CA LEU A 54 -13.27 7.68 -15.06
C LEU A 54 -12.29 7.03 -14.08
N TYR A 55 -11.05 7.53 -14.02
CA TYR A 55 -10.06 7.02 -13.08
C TYR A 55 -10.43 7.31 -11.61
N GLU A 56 -10.93 8.51 -11.31
CA GLU A 56 -11.42 8.86 -9.97
C GLU A 56 -12.60 7.97 -9.54
N GLU A 57 -13.57 7.75 -10.43
CA GLU A 57 -14.70 6.86 -10.17
C GLU A 57 -14.22 5.42 -9.93
N ALA A 58 -13.29 4.92 -10.76
CA ALA A 58 -12.69 3.62 -10.61
C ALA A 58 -11.99 3.44 -9.26
N MET A 59 -11.29 4.47 -8.77
CA MET A 59 -10.66 4.48 -7.44
C MET A 59 -11.68 4.55 -6.31
N GLY A 60 -12.78 5.29 -6.49
CA GLY A 60 -13.91 5.27 -5.55
C GLY A 60 -14.49 3.87 -5.38
N LEU A 61 -14.69 3.15 -6.49
CA LEU A 61 -15.15 1.75 -6.49
C LEU A 61 -14.11 0.79 -5.90
N PHE A 62 -12.83 1.02 -6.17
CA PHE A 62 -11.71 0.22 -5.63
C PHE A 62 -11.68 0.27 -4.10
N HIS A 63 -11.79 1.46 -3.51
CA HIS A 63 -11.82 1.63 -2.05
C HIS A 63 -13.08 1.05 -1.41
N GLN A 64 -14.20 1.04 -2.13
CA GLN A 64 -15.44 0.37 -1.71
C GLN A 64 -15.39 -1.16 -1.90
N GLN A 65 -14.25 -1.73 -2.30
CA GLN A 65 -14.08 -3.15 -2.62
C GLN A 65 -15.00 -3.68 -3.73
N LYS A 66 -15.57 -2.79 -4.56
CA LYS A 66 -16.40 -3.15 -5.72
C LYS A 66 -15.51 -3.50 -6.91
N PHE A 67 -14.68 -4.52 -6.74
CA PHE A 67 -13.59 -4.86 -7.66
C PHE A 67 -14.07 -5.13 -9.09
N GLN A 68 -15.20 -5.81 -9.27
CA GLN A 68 -15.78 -6.05 -10.59
C GLN A 68 -16.11 -4.76 -11.34
N ARG A 69 -16.73 -3.78 -10.66
CA ARG A 69 -17.07 -2.48 -11.27
C ARG A 69 -15.83 -1.62 -11.44
N SER A 70 -14.93 -1.61 -10.47
CA SER A 70 -13.65 -0.92 -10.55
C SER A 70 -12.83 -1.41 -11.75
N LYS A 71 -12.81 -2.72 -12.02
CA LYS A 71 -12.17 -3.31 -13.21
C LYS A 71 -12.70 -2.70 -14.51
N GLN A 72 -14.03 -2.67 -14.66
CA GLN A 72 -14.69 -2.15 -15.86
C GLN A 72 -14.34 -0.67 -16.11
N GLU A 73 -14.34 0.16 -15.07
CA GLU A 73 -13.99 1.58 -15.22
C GLU A 73 -12.49 1.78 -15.50
N LEU A 74 -11.61 0.98 -14.88
CA LEU A 74 -10.17 1.00 -15.17
C LEU A 74 -9.85 0.61 -16.62
N GLU A 75 -10.56 -0.36 -17.18
CA GLU A 75 -10.40 -0.76 -18.59
C GLU A 75 -10.73 0.41 -19.54
N LYS A 76 -11.80 1.17 -19.27
CA LYS A 76 -12.13 2.39 -20.04
C LYS A 76 -11.05 3.46 -19.90
N VAL A 77 -10.41 3.59 -18.74
CA VAL A 77 -9.29 4.54 -18.55
C VAL A 77 -8.11 4.19 -19.47
N LEU A 78 -7.89 2.92 -19.81
CA LEU A 78 -6.81 2.50 -20.72
C LEU A 78 -7.03 2.94 -22.17
N GLU A 79 -8.27 3.21 -22.56
CA GLU A 79 -8.64 3.63 -23.91
C GLU A 79 -8.42 5.14 -24.14
N GLY A 80 -8.19 5.90 -23.07
CA GLY A 80 -8.03 7.35 -23.14
C GLY A 80 -6.63 7.82 -23.62
N PRO A 81 -6.52 9.09 -24.01
CA PRO A 81 -5.31 9.63 -24.65
C PRO A 81 -4.11 9.81 -23.71
N SER A 82 -4.31 9.91 -22.40
CA SER A 82 -3.22 10.07 -21.43
C SER A 82 -2.57 8.72 -21.10
N LYS A 83 -1.30 8.57 -21.48
CA LYS A 83 -0.49 7.40 -21.14
C LYS A 83 -0.23 7.29 -19.64
N GLU A 84 -0.04 8.42 -18.94
CA GLU A 84 0.21 8.43 -17.50
C GLU A 84 -0.96 7.85 -16.71
N LEU A 85 -2.19 8.25 -17.05
CA LEU A 85 -3.40 7.70 -16.43
C LEU A 85 -3.58 6.22 -16.77
N ALA A 86 -3.27 5.83 -18.01
CA ALA A 86 -3.30 4.43 -18.42
C ALA A 86 -2.29 3.58 -17.62
N ASP A 87 -1.07 4.07 -17.39
CA ASP A 87 -0.04 3.36 -16.61
C ASP A 87 -0.44 3.19 -15.13
N ARG A 88 -1.03 4.23 -14.54
CA ARG A 88 -1.63 4.13 -13.20
C ARG A 88 -2.76 3.11 -13.18
N ALA A 89 -3.69 3.19 -14.13
CA ALA A 89 -4.82 2.27 -14.24
C ALA A 89 -4.37 0.81 -14.40
N ARG A 90 -3.31 0.52 -15.17
CA ARG A 90 -2.71 -0.82 -15.29
C ARG A 90 -2.23 -1.36 -13.96
N THR A 91 -1.63 -0.51 -13.12
CA THR A 91 -1.15 -0.91 -11.80
C THR A 91 -2.33 -1.31 -10.90
N HIS A 92 -3.39 -0.50 -10.88
CA HIS A 92 -4.59 -0.82 -10.12
C HIS A 92 -5.35 -2.03 -10.66
N LEU A 93 -5.39 -2.22 -11.99
CA LEU A 93 -6.01 -3.38 -12.63
C LEU A 93 -5.38 -4.68 -12.14
N ARG A 94 -4.05 -4.75 -12.04
CA ARG A 94 -3.38 -5.94 -11.49
C ARG A 94 -3.82 -6.24 -10.06
N ILE A 95 -3.96 -5.20 -9.23
CA ILE A 95 -4.40 -5.37 -7.84
C ILE A 95 -5.86 -5.85 -7.81
N VAL A 96 -6.73 -5.25 -8.62
CA VAL A 96 -8.14 -5.65 -8.76
C VAL A 96 -8.25 -7.11 -9.20
N GLU A 97 -7.51 -7.50 -10.24
CA GLU A 97 -7.50 -8.88 -10.74
C GLU A 97 -6.97 -9.86 -9.71
N GLN A 98 -5.91 -9.50 -9.00
CA GLN A 98 -5.38 -10.33 -7.92
C GLN A 98 -6.40 -10.51 -6.79
N ARG A 99 -7.11 -9.43 -6.40
CA ARG A 99 -8.15 -9.48 -5.37
C ARG A 99 -9.37 -10.29 -5.81
N MET A 100 -9.70 -10.26 -7.10
CA MET A 100 -10.80 -11.03 -7.70
C MET A 100 -10.44 -12.48 -8.01
N LYS A 101 -9.15 -12.83 -8.06
CA LYS A 101 -8.74 -14.19 -8.42
C LYS A 101 -9.34 -15.17 -7.41
N PRO A 102 -10.11 -16.17 -7.85
CA PRO A 102 -10.66 -17.17 -6.95
C PRO A 102 -9.50 -17.97 -6.33
N SER A 103 -9.51 -18.15 -5.02
CA SER A 103 -8.47 -18.91 -4.32
C SER A 103 -8.58 -20.42 -4.54
N SER A 104 -9.56 -20.86 -5.35
CA SER A 104 -9.80 -22.26 -5.72
C SER A 104 -8.60 -22.96 -6.39
N GLU A 105 -7.61 -22.21 -6.87
CA GLU A 105 -6.38 -22.82 -7.44
C GLU A 105 -5.44 -23.41 -6.37
N GLN A 106 -5.59 -23.03 -5.11
CA GLN A 106 -4.89 -23.65 -4.00
C GLN A 106 -5.89 -24.53 -3.26
N ASN A 107 -5.94 -25.81 -3.61
CA ASN A 107 -6.70 -26.82 -2.88
C ASN A 107 -5.97 -27.13 -1.56
N PRO A 108 -6.36 -26.48 -0.44
CA PRO A 108 -5.69 -26.69 0.83
C PRO A 108 -6.07 -28.09 1.33
N LYS A 109 -5.10 -28.84 1.87
CA LYS A 109 -5.31 -30.22 2.35
C LYS A 109 -5.05 -30.38 3.84
N SER A 110 -4.23 -29.51 4.40
CA SER A 110 -3.92 -29.52 5.83
C SER A 110 -4.72 -28.43 6.58
N PRO A 111 -4.95 -28.60 7.89
CA PRO A 111 -5.53 -27.52 8.72
C PRO A 111 -4.72 -26.22 8.60
N GLU A 112 -3.39 -26.33 8.52
CA GLU A 112 -2.49 -25.18 8.43
C GLU A 112 -2.62 -24.43 7.11
N GLU A 113 -2.75 -25.14 5.97
CA GLU A 113 -3.01 -24.49 4.68
C GLU A 113 -4.39 -23.83 4.64
N HIS A 114 -5.40 -24.45 5.25
CA HIS A 114 -6.72 -23.83 5.41
C HIS A 114 -6.66 -22.58 6.30
N TYR A 115 -5.89 -22.61 7.39
CA TYR A 115 -5.64 -21.47 8.26
C TYR A 115 -4.94 -20.33 7.49
N GLN A 116 -3.83 -20.63 6.81
CA GLN A 116 -3.07 -19.65 6.03
C GLN A 116 -3.93 -19.01 4.93
N ARG A 117 -4.75 -19.81 4.25
CA ARG A 117 -5.74 -19.30 3.29
C ARG A 117 -6.76 -18.40 3.97
N GLY A 118 -7.28 -18.80 5.13
CA GLY A 118 -8.22 -18.00 5.92
C GLY A 118 -7.67 -16.62 6.26
N VAL A 119 -6.46 -16.57 6.83
CA VAL A 119 -5.75 -15.32 7.15
C VAL A 119 -5.49 -14.49 5.89
N ALA A 120 -5.08 -15.12 4.79
CA ALA A 120 -4.89 -14.41 3.52
C ALA A 120 -6.20 -13.78 3.01
N MET A 121 -7.33 -14.46 3.17
CA MET A 121 -8.65 -13.91 2.79
C MET A 121 -9.09 -12.77 3.72
N MET A 122 -8.79 -12.86 5.03
CA MET A 122 -9.04 -11.75 5.97
C MET A 122 -8.28 -10.49 5.55
N ASN A 123 -6.99 -10.63 5.22
CA ASN A 123 -6.17 -9.52 4.74
C ASN A 123 -6.66 -8.91 3.41
N LEU A 124 -7.40 -9.69 2.61
CA LEU A 124 -8.01 -9.23 1.37
C LEU A 124 -9.44 -8.67 1.56
N GLY A 125 -9.99 -8.70 2.77
CA GLY A 125 -11.37 -8.30 3.07
C GLY A 125 -12.43 -9.29 2.60
N ARG A 126 -12.05 -10.53 2.25
CA ARG A 126 -12.94 -11.57 1.72
C ARG A 126 -13.46 -12.42 2.87
N TRP A 127 -14.35 -11.84 3.67
CA TRP A 127 -14.79 -12.40 4.96
C TRP A 127 -15.45 -13.78 4.85
N ASP A 128 -16.30 -14.00 3.84
CA ASP A 128 -16.99 -15.28 3.65
C ASP A 128 -16.00 -16.41 3.34
N GLU A 129 -15.00 -16.14 2.50
CA GLU A 129 -13.98 -17.13 2.12
C GLU A 129 -12.97 -17.37 3.23
N ALA A 130 -12.68 -16.34 4.03
CA ALA A 130 -11.92 -16.48 5.26
C ALA A 130 -12.65 -17.44 6.21
N ARG A 131 -13.94 -17.21 6.45
CA ARG A 131 -14.78 -18.05 7.31
C ARG A 131 -14.81 -19.48 6.83
N GLU A 132 -15.07 -19.71 5.54
CA GLU A 132 -15.09 -21.06 4.97
C GLU A 132 -13.77 -21.80 5.18
N SER A 133 -12.64 -21.10 5.00
CA SER A 133 -11.31 -21.69 5.13
C SER A 133 -10.98 -22.01 6.60
N LEU A 134 -11.21 -21.07 7.51
CA LEU A 134 -10.96 -21.27 8.94
C LEU A 134 -11.89 -22.33 9.55
N GLU A 135 -13.14 -22.43 9.10
CA GLU A 135 -14.06 -23.48 9.51
C GLU A 135 -13.61 -24.88 9.06
N LYS A 136 -13.07 -24.99 7.85
CA LYS A 136 -12.43 -26.24 7.40
C LYS A 136 -11.21 -26.58 8.24
N ALA A 137 -10.37 -25.59 8.56
CA ALA A 137 -9.21 -25.76 9.44
C ALA A 137 -9.66 -26.29 10.82
N ARG A 138 -10.68 -25.67 11.42
CA ARG A 138 -11.27 -26.06 12.72
C ARG A 138 -11.79 -27.49 12.70
N LYS A 139 -12.49 -27.88 11.63
CA LYS A 139 -13.00 -29.26 11.47
C LYS A 139 -11.87 -30.29 11.41
N LEU A 140 -10.77 -29.97 10.73
CA LEU A 140 -9.62 -30.87 10.61
C LEU A 140 -8.79 -30.95 11.90
N ALA A 141 -8.68 -29.84 12.64
CA ALA A 141 -7.90 -29.78 13.87
C ALA A 141 -8.55 -28.90 14.94
N PRO A 142 -9.54 -29.42 15.69
CA PRO A 142 -10.37 -28.62 16.62
C PRO A 142 -9.63 -28.16 17.88
N LYS A 143 -8.39 -28.61 18.11
CA LYS A 143 -7.58 -28.29 19.30
C LYS A 143 -6.42 -27.32 19.01
N LEU A 144 -6.33 -26.78 17.80
CA LEU A 144 -5.34 -25.77 17.48
C LEU A 144 -5.85 -24.39 17.88
N ASP A 145 -5.17 -23.78 18.85
CA ASP A 145 -5.60 -22.52 19.45
C ASP A 145 -5.59 -21.36 18.46
N HIS A 146 -4.60 -21.31 17.56
CA HIS A 146 -4.47 -20.25 16.54
C HIS A 146 -5.63 -20.23 15.54
N ILE A 147 -6.29 -21.37 15.28
CA ILE A 147 -7.47 -21.42 14.42
C ILE A 147 -8.66 -20.75 15.10
N HIS A 148 -8.90 -21.05 16.37
CA HIS A 148 -9.97 -20.39 17.14
C HIS A 148 -9.67 -18.90 17.32
N TYR A 149 -8.41 -18.53 17.53
CA TYR A 149 -7.97 -17.14 17.60
C TYR A 149 -8.28 -16.38 16.31
N ALA A 150 -7.94 -16.94 15.13
CA ALA A 150 -8.24 -16.32 13.85
C ALA A 150 -9.75 -16.24 13.56
N LEU A 151 -10.54 -17.24 13.98
CA LEU A 151 -12.00 -17.14 13.91
C LEU A 151 -12.53 -16.00 14.78
N ALA A 152 -11.98 -15.82 15.98
CA ALA A 152 -12.37 -14.72 16.86
C ALA A 152 -12.03 -13.34 16.27
N ALA A 153 -10.86 -13.20 15.66
CA ALA A 153 -10.47 -11.99 14.95
C ALA A 153 -11.41 -11.72 13.75
N LEU A 154 -11.71 -12.75 12.94
CA LEU A 154 -12.67 -12.62 11.84
C LEU A 154 -14.08 -12.23 12.32
N ASP A 155 -14.54 -12.81 13.42
CA ASP A 155 -15.83 -12.46 14.04
C ASP A 155 -15.85 -10.98 14.47
N CYS A 156 -14.76 -10.45 15.06
CA CYS A 156 -14.65 -9.02 15.37
C CYS A 156 -14.70 -8.15 14.12
N LEU A 157 -13.92 -8.49 13.09
CA LEU A 157 -13.88 -7.76 11.82
C LEU A 157 -15.23 -7.76 11.09
N THR A 158 -16.09 -8.73 11.39
CA THR A 158 -17.44 -8.86 10.81
C THR A 158 -18.57 -8.39 11.75
N GLY A 159 -18.25 -7.91 12.95
CA GLY A 159 -19.21 -7.34 13.91
C GLY A 159 -19.92 -8.37 14.80
N GLU A 160 -19.48 -9.62 14.80
CA GLU A 160 -20.09 -10.74 15.51
C GLU A 160 -19.48 -10.90 16.92
N ALA A 161 -19.76 -9.96 17.83
CA ALA A 161 -19.11 -9.88 19.15
C ALA A 161 -19.21 -11.16 20.00
N ASP A 162 -20.38 -11.78 20.07
CA ASP A 162 -20.59 -12.97 20.90
C ASP A 162 -19.82 -14.19 20.38
N SER A 163 -19.78 -14.37 19.06
CA SER A 163 -19.00 -15.42 18.40
C SER A 163 -17.50 -15.20 18.63
N ALA A 164 -17.05 -13.94 18.51
CA ALA A 164 -15.67 -13.58 18.76
C ALA A 164 -15.23 -13.93 20.18
N MET A 165 -16.03 -13.54 21.19
CA MET A 165 -15.78 -13.86 22.59
C MET A 165 -15.71 -15.37 22.85
N ALA A 166 -16.64 -16.14 22.25
CA ALA A 166 -16.67 -17.59 22.41
C ALA A 166 -15.41 -18.26 21.82
N ASN A 167 -15.03 -17.90 20.59
CA ASN A 167 -13.84 -18.44 19.93
C ASN A 167 -12.56 -18.01 20.65
N LEU A 168 -12.45 -16.75 21.09
CA LEU A 168 -11.29 -16.27 21.83
C LEU A 168 -11.13 -16.99 23.17
N LYS A 169 -12.25 -17.25 23.86
CA LYS A 169 -12.24 -18.03 25.10
C LYS A 169 -11.68 -19.43 24.86
N ILE A 170 -12.10 -20.12 23.79
CA ILE A 170 -11.57 -21.44 23.43
C ILE A 170 -10.06 -21.34 23.14
N ALA A 171 -9.61 -20.34 22.39
CA ALA A 171 -8.19 -20.13 22.09
C ALA A 171 -7.36 -19.92 23.37
N ILE A 172 -7.88 -19.18 24.34
CA ILE A 172 -7.24 -18.93 25.64
C ILE A 172 -7.24 -20.18 26.53
N ASP A 173 -8.33 -20.94 26.54
CA ASP A 173 -8.44 -22.20 27.29
C ASP A 173 -7.45 -23.26 26.75
N LEU A 174 -7.25 -23.30 25.43
CA LEU A 174 -6.24 -24.16 24.78
C LEU A 174 -4.81 -23.66 25.00
N ARG A 175 -4.59 -22.34 24.94
CA ARG A 175 -3.29 -21.72 25.17
C ARG A 175 -3.43 -20.38 25.91
N PRO A 176 -3.15 -20.35 27.23
CA PRO A 176 -3.29 -19.15 28.05
C PRO A 176 -2.48 -17.93 27.57
N ALA A 177 -1.40 -18.15 26.83
CA ALA A 177 -0.57 -17.09 26.25
C ALA A 177 -1.35 -16.20 25.26
N ASN A 178 -2.46 -16.70 24.68
CA ASN A 178 -3.31 -15.92 23.78
C ASN A 178 -3.93 -14.69 24.44
N ARG A 179 -4.02 -14.63 25.78
CA ARG A 179 -4.38 -13.40 26.49
C ARG A 179 -3.42 -12.25 26.18
N PHE A 180 -2.11 -12.52 26.15
CA PHE A 180 -1.10 -11.49 25.88
C PHE A 180 -1.16 -11.01 24.43
N HIS A 181 -1.46 -11.91 23.49
CA HIS A 181 -1.66 -11.57 22.09
C HIS A 181 -2.89 -10.69 21.92
N ALA A 182 -4.06 -11.12 22.42
CA ALA A 182 -5.32 -10.42 22.24
C ALA A 182 -5.36 -9.02 22.89
N ARG A 183 -4.59 -8.77 23.95
CA ARG A 183 -4.48 -7.43 24.58
C ARG A 183 -3.92 -6.37 23.64
N ASN A 184 -3.04 -6.75 22.71
CA ASN A 184 -2.27 -5.84 21.85
C ASN A 184 -2.68 -5.94 20.38
N ASP A 185 -3.74 -6.68 20.09
CA ASP A 185 -4.13 -7.02 18.74
C ASP A 185 -5.33 -6.16 18.31
N GLU A 186 -5.11 -5.37 17.25
CA GLU A 186 -6.08 -4.39 16.74
C GLU A 186 -7.33 -5.06 16.17
N ASP A 187 -7.26 -6.34 15.78
CA ASP A 187 -8.42 -7.09 15.29
C ASP A 187 -9.51 -7.19 16.36
N PHE A 188 -9.16 -7.12 17.65
CA PHE A 188 -10.11 -7.11 18.77
C PHE A 188 -10.49 -5.71 19.24
N ALA A 189 -10.15 -4.63 18.52
CA ALA A 189 -10.50 -3.26 18.89
C ALA A 189 -12.02 -3.10 19.14
N PHE A 190 -12.84 -3.81 18.36
CA PHE A 190 -14.30 -3.84 18.51
C PHE A 190 -14.78 -4.37 19.88
N LEU A 191 -13.99 -5.21 20.55
CA LEU A 191 -14.33 -5.78 21.87
C LEU A 191 -13.77 -4.99 23.05
N GLN A 192 -12.91 -3.99 22.83
CA GLN A 192 -12.22 -3.28 23.92
C GLN A 192 -13.19 -2.60 24.90
N GLU A 193 -14.35 -2.17 24.42
CA GLU A 193 -15.39 -1.55 25.25
C GLU A 193 -16.30 -2.57 25.94
N ASP A 194 -16.22 -3.85 25.59
CA ASP A 194 -17.01 -4.92 26.22
C ASP A 194 -16.32 -5.36 27.55
N PRO A 195 -16.97 -5.20 28.71
CA PRO A 195 -16.41 -5.62 29.99
C PRO A 195 -16.05 -7.11 30.03
N ARG A 196 -16.79 -7.96 29.30
CA ARG A 196 -16.54 -9.41 29.22
C ARG A 196 -15.17 -9.70 28.59
N PHE A 197 -14.75 -8.89 27.62
CA PHE A 197 -13.43 -9.01 27.00
C PHE A 197 -12.31 -8.70 27.99
N THR A 198 -12.49 -7.64 28.79
CA THR A 198 -11.53 -7.33 29.87
C THR A 198 -11.43 -8.47 30.88
N GLU A 199 -12.55 -9.03 31.33
CA GLU A 199 -12.57 -10.16 32.27
C GLU A 199 -11.85 -11.39 31.69
N LEU A 200 -12.12 -11.72 30.42
CA LEU A 200 -11.50 -12.85 29.73
C LEU A 200 -9.96 -12.71 29.66
N LEU A 201 -9.47 -11.48 29.46
CA LEU A 201 -8.05 -11.19 29.37
C LEU A 201 -7.35 -11.03 30.73
N TYR A 202 -8.07 -10.68 31.80
CA TYR A 202 -7.52 -10.40 33.13
C TYR A 202 -8.32 -11.11 34.25
N PRO A 203 -8.25 -12.44 34.35
CA PRO A 203 -9.05 -13.21 35.30
C PRO A 203 -8.66 -12.99 36.78
N GLU A 204 -7.52 -12.36 37.08
CA GLU A 204 -7.00 -12.21 38.46
C GLU A 204 -7.46 -10.94 39.20
N LYS A 205 -8.49 -10.22 38.73
CA LYS A 205 -9.02 -9.06 39.48
C LYS A 205 -9.69 -9.42 40.82
N ASP A 206 -9.85 -10.70 41.16
CA ASP A 206 -10.40 -11.15 42.45
C ASP A 206 -9.35 -11.56 43.51
N GLY A 207 -8.05 -11.32 43.29
CA GLY A 207 -6.98 -11.89 44.13
C GLY A 207 -6.30 -10.97 45.16
N TYR A 208 -6.61 -9.67 45.22
CA TYR A 208 -5.99 -8.74 46.19
C TYR A 208 -7.02 -8.20 47.18
N ALA A 209 -7.60 -9.09 47.97
CA ALA A 209 -8.21 -8.76 49.26
C ALA A 209 -7.69 -9.77 50.29
N GLY A 210 -6.74 -9.33 51.12
CA GLY A 210 -6.17 -10.12 52.22
C GLY A 210 -4.72 -9.80 52.49
#